data_AF-A0A954G1A0-F1
#
_entry.id   AF-A0A954G1A0-F1
#
_cell.length_a   1.000
_cell.length_b   1.000
_cell.length_c   1.000
_cell.angle_alpha   90.00
_cell.angle_beta   90.00
_cell.angle_gamma   90.00
#
_symmetry.space_group_name_H-M   'P 1'
#
loop_
_entity.id
_entity.type
_entity.pdbx_description
1 polymer ?
#
loop_
_entity_poly.entity_id
_entity_poly.type
_entity_poly.pdbx_seq_one_letter_code
_entity_poly.pdbx_strand_id
1 'polypeptide(L)'
;MVGCCASVLAQGTNNGNNTGGNNQNNNNQNAGGITIDADGVIAAPFRVTQNSSQLNQRRLQALAAESLPGDVNRKSEFRKISLVQLEKVCKEFQEKNEPLPPEVLYLAGLWRIDYLFVDREHNDLIIAGPAEGFAANTQNRVVGVETGRPPIRLDDLVVALQSQDRELITGCSFDAKPENLARMNEYIRQTNSASTAATAATRFQTMAQILGMQDVSVTGVPAGSHYARILVEADYMLKRISIGLEPSGIKEIKSHLATLRGGGNSTQRWWFTPLYDAFTTTAERDAFQFSGQRLQMMSQEEFVNQAG
;
A
#
# COMPACT_ATOMS: atom_id res chain seq x y z
N MET A 1 29.21 12.92 70.83
CA MET A 1 29.30 12.14 72.08
C MET A 1 28.22 11.08 72.02
N VAL A 2 28.45 9.87 72.53
CA VAL A 2 27.90 8.60 71.96
C VAL A 2 28.49 8.35 70.56
N GLY A 3 28.89 7.13 70.17
CA GLY A 3 29.07 5.89 70.95
C GLY A 3 29.25 4.69 70.01
N CYS A 4 30.26 3.85 70.23
CA CYS A 4 30.65 2.76 69.31
C CYS A 4 30.02 1.40 69.67
N CYS A 5 29.96 0.50 68.67
CA CYS A 5 30.05 -0.99 68.64
C CYS A 5 29.17 -1.52 67.49
N ALA A 6 29.65 -2.27 66.49
CA ALA A 6 30.22 -3.63 66.51
C ALA A 6 29.14 -4.71 66.83
N SER A 7 28.96 -5.82 66.09
CA SER A 7 29.89 -6.57 65.20
C SER A 7 29.20 -7.46 64.14
N VAL A 8 29.97 -7.99 63.17
CA VAL A 8 30.05 -9.42 62.70
C VAL A 8 28.74 -10.23 62.64
N LEU A 9 28.31 -10.87 61.52
CA LEU A 9 28.93 -11.26 60.22
C LEU A 9 27.90 -10.99 59.06
N ALA A 10 27.76 -11.65 57.89
CA ALA A 10 28.19 -12.93 57.30
C ALA A 10 28.50 -12.82 55.77
N GLN A 11 28.67 -13.95 55.06
CA GLN A 11 29.01 -14.02 53.62
C GLN A 11 27.84 -14.52 52.75
N GLY A 12 27.82 -14.10 51.47
CA GLY A 12 26.84 -14.54 50.47
C GLY A 12 27.35 -14.31 49.04
N THR A 13 28.38 -15.05 48.64
CA THR A 13 29.01 -14.90 47.31
C THR A 13 28.11 -15.48 46.21
N ASN A 14 27.84 -14.70 45.17
CA ASN A 14 27.29 -15.20 43.91
C ASN A 14 27.81 -14.39 42.71
N ASN A 15 28.26 -15.08 41.66
CA ASN A 15 28.95 -14.44 40.53
C ASN A 15 27.97 -13.76 39.57
N GLY A 16 27.90 -12.43 39.62
CA GLY A 16 27.27 -11.62 38.58
C GLY A 16 28.14 -11.56 37.32
N ASN A 17 27.98 -12.53 36.41
CA ASN A 17 28.83 -12.63 35.22
C ASN A 17 28.42 -11.58 34.15
N ASN A 18 29.09 -10.44 34.16
CA ASN A 18 28.80 -9.30 33.28
C ASN A 18 29.07 -9.66 31.81
N THR A 19 28.00 -9.82 31.02
CA THR A 19 28.09 -10.09 29.58
C THR A 19 27.58 -8.85 28.83
N GLY A 20 28.48 -8.20 28.08
CA GLY A 20 28.22 -6.90 27.48
C GLY A 20 27.04 -6.88 26.52
N GLY A 21 26.24 -5.82 26.57
CA GLY A 21 25.08 -5.67 25.71
C GLY A 21 25.47 -5.48 24.24
N ASN A 22 24.83 -6.23 23.35
CA ASN A 22 24.78 -5.91 21.92
C ASN A 22 23.31 -5.72 21.53
N ASN A 23 22.72 -4.62 21.98
CA ASN A 23 21.42 -4.16 21.50
C ASN A 23 21.59 -3.66 20.05
N GLN A 24 21.66 -4.62 19.12
CA GLN A 24 21.42 -4.32 17.71
C GLN A 24 19.98 -3.84 17.60
N ASN A 25 19.81 -2.52 17.65
CA ASN A 25 18.55 -1.83 17.50
C ASN A 25 18.10 -1.95 16.05
N ASN A 26 17.65 -3.16 15.71
CA ASN A 26 17.29 -3.57 14.37
C ASN A 26 15.98 -2.88 14.05
N ASN A 27 16.09 -1.65 13.56
CA ASN A 27 15.01 -0.75 13.20
C ASN A 27 14.39 -1.24 11.89
N ASN A 28 13.92 -2.49 11.92
CA ASN A 28 13.33 -3.22 10.83
C ASN A 28 11.98 -2.55 10.55
N GLN A 29 12.01 -1.58 9.64
CA GLN A 29 10.89 -0.71 9.31
C GLN A 29 9.72 -1.58 8.86
N ASN A 30 8.81 -1.87 9.80
CA ASN A 30 7.83 -2.93 9.64
C ASN A 30 6.93 -2.57 8.45
N ALA A 31 7.14 -3.24 7.32
CA ALA A 31 6.90 -2.59 6.03
C ALA A 31 5.39 -2.53 5.75
N GLY A 32 4.86 -1.32 5.55
CA GLY A 32 3.44 -1.10 5.32
C GLY A 32 2.95 -1.82 4.07
N GLY A 33 2.31 -2.99 4.22
CA GLY A 33 1.89 -3.83 3.09
C GLY A 33 2.90 -4.91 2.69
N ILE A 34 3.40 -4.91 1.45
CA ILE A 34 4.38 -5.94 1.00
C ILE A 34 5.75 -5.79 1.67
N THR A 35 6.45 -6.90 1.89
CA THR A 35 7.87 -6.87 2.22
C THR A 35 8.69 -7.12 0.96
N ILE A 36 9.80 -6.41 0.81
CA ILE A 36 10.82 -6.64 -0.22
C ILE A 36 12.12 -6.90 0.55
N ASP A 37 12.79 -8.01 0.29
CA ASP A 37 14.05 -8.37 0.96
C ASP A 37 15.31 -7.88 0.19
N ALA A 38 16.49 -8.26 0.68
CA ALA A 38 17.77 -7.82 0.13
C ALA A 38 18.05 -8.40 -1.28
N ASP A 39 17.41 -9.51 -1.65
CA ASP A 39 17.49 -10.11 -2.98
C ASP A 39 16.39 -9.58 -3.93
N GLY A 40 15.57 -8.63 -3.45
CA GLY A 40 14.47 -8.01 -4.20
C GLY A 40 13.17 -8.82 -4.21
N VAL A 41 13.07 -9.89 -3.41
CA VAL A 41 11.92 -10.79 -3.43
C VAL A 41 10.73 -10.16 -2.70
N ILE A 42 9.59 -10.07 -3.40
CA ILE A 42 8.32 -9.58 -2.86
C ILE A 42 7.61 -10.70 -2.12
N ALA A 43 7.24 -10.46 -0.85
CA ALA A 43 6.38 -11.33 -0.07
C ALA A 43 5.15 -10.60 0.47
N ALA A 44 4.12 -11.38 0.82
CA ALA A 44 2.83 -10.86 1.27
C ALA A 44 2.92 -10.19 2.66
N PRO A 45 2.07 -9.20 2.96
CA PRO A 45 1.92 -8.67 4.31
C PRO A 45 1.72 -9.79 5.33
N PHE A 46 2.38 -9.66 6.48
CA PHE A 46 2.16 -10.56 7.62
C PHE A 46 0.66 -10.66 7.93
N ARG A 47 0.14 -11.90 7.92
CA ARG A 47 -1.27 -12.18 8.22
C ARG A 47 -1.54 -11.91 9.70
N VAL A 48 -1.95 -10.68 10.00
CA VAL A 48 -2.43 -10.30 11.33
C VAL A 48 -3.61 -11.22 11.69
N THR A 49 -3.46 -11.95 12.79
CA THR A 49 -4.47 -12.87 13.36
C THR A 49 -5.79 -12.14 13.62
N GLN A 50 -6.90 -12.88 13.84
CA GLN A 50 -8.23 -12.30 14.07
C GLN A 50 -8.28 -11.39 15.32
N ASN A 51 -7.96 -10.12 15.11
CA ASN A 51 -8.07 -9.05 16.09
C ASN A 51 -9.47 -8.43 16.02
N SER A 52 -10.06 -8.11 17.19
CA SER A 52 -11.33 -7.39 17.25
C SER A 52 -11.25 -6.06 16.49
N SER A 53 -12.13 -5.86 15.52
CA SER A 53 -12.24 -4.63 14.74
C SER A 53 -12.44 -3.40 15.63
N GLN A 54 -13.22 -3.54 16.71
CA GLN A 54 -13.45 -2.48 17.70
C GLN A 54 -12.18 -2.12 18.49
N LEU A 55 -11.34 -3.11 18.82
CA LEU A 55 -10.05 -2.84 19.49
C LEU A 55 -9.05 -2.20 18.53
N ASN A 56 -8.99 -2.66 17.28
CA ASN A 56 -8.17 -2.04 16.24
C ASN A 56 -8.58 -0.57 16.00
N GLN A 57 -9.88 -0.29 15.93
CA GLN A 57 -10.41 1.07 15.74
C GLN A 57 -10.10 1.97 16.95
N ARG A 58 -10.32 1.50 18.18
CA ARG A 58 -9.94 2.25 19.40
C ARG A 58 -8.44 2.54 19.46
N ARG A 59 -7.59 1.60 19.03
CA ARG A 59 -6.14 1.79 18.93
C ARG A 59 -5.78 2.86 17.89
N LEU A 60 -6.42 2.86 16.73
CA LEU A 60 -6.25 3.91 15.71
C LEU A 60 -6.70 5.29 16.25
N GLN A 61 -7.85 5.36 16.92
CA GLN A 61 -8.36 6.59 17.56
C GLN A 61 -7.38 7.16 18.59
N ALA A 62 -6.81 6.30 19.46
CA ALA A 62 -5.83 6.72 20.46
C ALA A 62 -4.54 7.24 19.81
N LEU A 63 -3.97 6.50 18.85
CA LEU A 63 -2.74 6.90 18.14
C LEU A 63 -2.92 8.22 17.38
N ALA A 64 -4.07 8.43 16.72
CA ALA A 64 -4.36 9.68 16.03
C ALA A 64 -4.55 10.86 17.00
N ALA A 65 -5.15 10.62 18.18
CA ALA A 65 -5.30 11.64 19.22
C ALA A 65 -3.99 12.00 19.95
N GLU A 66 -3.00 11.11 19.95
CA GLU A 66 -1.65 11.34 20.47
C GLU A 66 -0.75 12.07 19.45
N SER A 67 -0.90 11.77 18.16
CA SER A 67 0.06 12.20 17.12
C SER A 67 -0.41 13.33 16.20
N LEU A 68 -1.70 13.69 16.17
CA LEU A 68 -2.23 14.71 15.25
C LEU A 68 -2.88 15.91 15.98
N PRO A 69 -2.75 17.13 15.43
CA PRO A 69 -3.54 18.28 15.85
C PRO A 69 -5.07 18.01 15.86
N GLY A 70 -5.78 18.55 16.84
CA GLY A 70 -7.21 18.24 17.08
C GLY A 70 -8.20 18.75 16.01
N ASP A 71 -7.74 19.61 15.10
CA ASP A 71 -8.45 20.05 13.90
C ASP A 71 -8.19 19.12 12.69
N VAL A 72 -6.96 18.61 12.55
CA VAL A 72 -6.57 17.59 11.55
C VAL A 72 -7.24 16.24 11.86
N ASN A 73 -7.21 15.82 13.13
CA ASN A 73 -7.80 14.58 13.62
C ASN A 73 -9.34 14.55 13.50
N ARG A 74 -9.97 15.72 13.34
CA ARG A 74 -11.41 15.82 13.05
C ARG A 74 -11.69 15.41 11.60
N LYS A 75 -12.81 14.73 11.35
CA LYS A 75 -13.34 14.52 10.01
C LYS A 75 -13.90 15.79 9.39
N SER A 76 -13.70 15.94 8.08
CA SER A 76 -14.31 16.97 7.24
C SER A 76 -14.57 16.41 5.84
N GLU A 77 -15.77 16.57 5.32
CA GLU A 77 -16.07 16.21 3.91
C GLU A 77 -15.49 17.21 2.90
N PHE A 78 -14.93 18.33 3.38
CA PHE A 78 -14.41 19.43 2.56
C PHE A 78 -13.22 20.12 3.26
N ARG A 79 -12.12 19.37 3.48
CA ARG A 79 -10.83 19.95 3.89
C ARG A 79 -10.16 20.55 2.67
N LYS A 80 -9.69 21.80 2.78
CA LYS A 80 -8.98 22.55 1.73
C LYS A 80 -7.49 22.59 2.04
N ILE A 81 -6.65 22.51 1.01
CA ILE A 81 -5.19 22.61 1.11
C ILE A 81 -4.68 23.54 0.01
N SER A 82 -4.09 24.66 0.42
CA SER A 82 -3.35 25.57 -0.45
C SER A 82 -2.03 24.91 -0.86
N LEU A 83 -1.78 24.77 -2.16
CA LEU A 83 -0.53 24.19 -2.65
C LEU A 83 0.65 25.16 -2.47
N VAL A 84 0.44 26.48 -2.58
CA VAL A 84 1.48 27.49 -2.33
C VAL A 84 1.88 27.54 -0.85
N GLN A 85 0.92 27.46 0.08
CA GLN A 85 1.23 27.40 1.51
C GLN A 85 1.89 26.06 1.89
N LEU A 86 1.47 24.96 1.28
CA LEU A 86 2.08 23.64 1.45
C LEU A 86 3.54 23.63 1.00
N GLU A 87 3.84 24.16 -0.20
CA GLU A 87 5.21 24.31 -0.69
C GLU A 87 6.07 25.17 0.26
N LYS A 88 5.53 26.30 0.74
CA LYS A 88 6.20 27.17 1.71
C LYS A 88 6.55 26.42 3.00
N VAL A 89 5.61 25.66 3.56
CA VAL A 89 5.86 24.85 4.78
C VAL A 89 6.91 23.77 4.50
N CYS A 90 6.83 23.07 3.37
CA CYS A 90 7.84 22.07 3.01
C CYS A 90 9.25 22.67 2.86
N LYS A 91 9.35 23.87 2.28
CA LYS A 91 10.60 24.62 2.19
C LYS A 91 11.12 25.05 3.58
N GLU A 92 10.27 25.53 4.48
CA GLU A 92 10.68 25.90 5.84
C GLU A 92 11.23 24.71 6.64
N PHE A 93 10.72 23.49 6.43
CA PHE A 93 11.29 22.27 7.03
C PHE A 93 12.58 21.84 6.32
N GLN A 94 12.66 21.95 4.99
CA GLN A 94 13.86 21.66 4.20
C GLN A 94 15.04 22.56 4.60
N GLU A 95 14.80 23.87 4.81
CA GLU A 95 15.83 24.84 5.22
C GLU A 95 16.36 24.57 6.64
N LYS A 96 15.53 23.99 7.53
CA LYS A 96 15.96 23.52 8.87
C LYS A 96 16.61 22.14 8.86
N ASN A 97 16.51 21.41 7.73
CA ASN A 97 16.87 20.00 7.60
C ASN A 97 16.08 19.09 8.57
N GLU A 98 14.81 19.44 8.82
CA GLU A 98 13.89 18.73 9.71
C GLU A 98 12.92 17.83 8.91
N PRO A 99 12.50 16.66 9.44
CA PRO A 99 11.51 15.82 8.77
C PRO A 99 10.13 16.50 8.76
N LEU A 100 9.39 16.36 7.66
CA LEU A 100 8.01 16.84 7.57
C LEU A 100 7.12 16.15 8.63
N PRO A 101 6.27 16.90 9.36
CA PRO A 101 5.38 16.32 10.34
C PRO A 101 4.23 15.55 9.65
N PRO A 102 3.58 14.58 10.33
CA PRO A 102 2.62 13.68 9.71
C PRO A 102 1.46 14.39 9.00
N GLU A 103 0.95 15.47 9.59
CA GLU A 103 -0.13 16.29 9.04
C GLU A 103 0.24 17.03 7.75
N VAL A 104 1.54 17.28 7.49
CA VAL A 104 2.01 17.81 6.20
C VAL A 104 2.24 16.66 5.22
N LEU A 105 2.92 15.59 5.66
CA LEU A 105 3.25 14.43 4.81
C LEU A 105 2.01 13.71 4.26
N TYR A 106 0.92 13.65 5.02
CA TYR A 106 -0.34 12.99 4.64
C TYR A 106 -1.46 14.00 4.29
N LEU A 107 -1.09 15.21 3.84
CA LEU A 107 -2.02 16.23 3.34
C LEU A 107 -3.21 16.47 4.27
N ALA A 108 -2.92 16.66 5.56
CA ALA A 108 -3.87 16.81 6.65
C ALA A 108 -5.01 15.76 6.64
N GLY A 109 -4.71 14.53 6.23
CA GLY A 109 -5.65 13.41 6.19
C GLY A 109 -6.59 13.38 4.98
N LEU A 110 -6.37 14.22 3.96
CA LEU A 110 -7.14 14.22 2.72
C LEU A 110 -6.95 12.90 1.96
N TRP A 111 -8.03 12.13 1.78
CA TRP A 111 -7.97 10.80 1.14
C TRP A 111 -8.57 10.75 -0.27
N ARG A 112 -9.20 11.84 -0.73
CA ARG A 112 -9.63 12.03 -2.13
C ARG A 112 -9.64 13.51 -2.49
N ILE A 113 -9.17 13.84 -3.68
CA ILE A 113 -9.39 15.15 -4.29
C ILE A 113 -10.71 15.08 -5.07
N ASP A 114 -11.66 15.95 -4.69
CA ASP A 114 -12.95 16.10 -5.36
C ASP A 114 -13.13 17.50 -5.96
N TYR A 115 -12.32 18.47 -5.54
CA TYR A 115 -12.34 19.84 -6.04
C TYR A 115 -10.93 20.39 -6.23
N LEU A 116 -10.78 21.27 -7.22
CA LEU A 116 -9.63 22.14 -7.41
C LEU A 116 -10.15 23.58 -7.61
N PHE A 117 -9.64 24.51 -6.82
CA PHE A 117 -9.93 25.94 -6.97
C PHE A 117 -8.66 26.68 -7.41
N VAL A 118 -8.83 27.68 -8.28
CA VAL A 118 -7.77 28.54 -8.80
C VAL A 118 -7.98 29.94 -8.24
N ASP A 119 -7.29 30.25 -7.15
CA ASP A 119 -7.35 31.57 -6.53
C ASP A 119 -6.46 32.55 -7.32
N ARG A 120 -7.11 33.39 -8.11
CA ARG A 120 -6.44 34.39 -8.97
C ARG A 120 -6.03 35.66 -8.22
N GLU A 121 -6.56 35.89 -7.02
CA GLU A 121 -6.21 37.05 -6.19
C GLU A 121 -4.91 36.78 -5.42
N HIS A 122 -4.78 35.56 -4.88
CA HIS A 122 -3.61 35.11 -4.12
C HIS A 122 -2.59 34.32 -4.96
N ASN A 123 -2.91 34.04 -6.23
CA ASN A 123 -2.12 33.21 -7.15
C ASN A 123 -1.81 31.82 -6.56
N ASP A 124 -2.86 31.09 -6.18
CA ASP A 124 -2.77 29.80 -5.49
C ASP A 124 -3.70 28.75 -6.13
N LEU A 125 -3.34 27.49 -5.93
CA LEU A 125 -4.12 26.32 -6.32
C LEU A 125 -4.54 25.57 -5.06
N ILE A 126 -5.85 25.44 -4.85
CA ILE A 126 -6.39 24.85 -3.62
C ILE A 126 -7.08 23.53 -3.97
N ILE A 127 -6.49 22.40 -3.57
CA ILE A 127 -7.16 21.10 -3.65
C ILE A 127 -8.10 20.93 -2.45
N ALA A 128 -9.25 20.28 -2.66
CA ALA A 128 -10.18 19.99 -1.58
C ALA A 128 -10.96 18.67 -1.77
N GLY A 129 -11.46 18.15 -0.66
CA GLY A 129 -12.25 16.92 -0.61
C GLY A 129 -12.35 16.36 0.81
N PRO A 130 -12.79 15.08 0.95
CA PRO A 130 -12.98 14.47 2.25
C PRO A 130 -11.64 14.05 2.91
N ALA A 131 -11.57 14.29 4.21
CA ALA A 131 -10.40 14.09 5.05
C ALA A 131 -10.80 13.69 6.48
N GLU A 132 -9.91 13.01 7.19
CA GLU A 132 -10.11 12.56 8.57
C GLU A 132 -8.79 12.39 9.32
N GLY A 133 -8.85 12.21 10.64
CA GLY A 133 -7.70 11.73 11.41
C GLY A 133 -7.23 10.36 10.92
N PHE A 134 -5.92 10.12 10.98
CA PHE A 134 -5.27 8.93 10.43
C PHE A 134 -4.22 8.37 11.40
N ALA A 135 -3.98 7.06 11.33
CA ALA A 135 -2.95 6.40 12.13
C ALA A 135 -2.43 5.12 11.45
N ALA A 136 -1.27 4.62 11.90
CA ALA A 136 -0.70 3.36 11.43
C ALA A 136 -1.50 2.15 11.95
N ASN A 137 -2.02 1.32 11.04
CA ASN A 137 -2.74 0.09 11.37
C ASN A 137 -1.80 -1.04 11.84
N THR A 138 -2.35 -2.22 12.12
CA THR A 138 -1.57 -3.39 12.59
C THR A 138 -0.58 -3.94 11.56
N GLN A 139 -0.72 -3.57 10.29
CA GLN A 139 0.16 -3.88 9.17
C GLN A 139 1.06 -2.68 8.82
N ASN A 140 1.15 -1.67 9.70
CA ASN A 140 1.88 -0.41 9.51
C ASN A 140 1.54 0.39 8.24
N ARG A 141 0.36 0.17 7.63
CA ARG A 141 -0.20 1.10 6.63
C ARG A 141 -0.90 2.25 7.36
N VAL A 142 -0.66 3.49 6.95
CA VAL A 142 -1.42 4.64 7.46
C VAL A 142 -2.81 4.66 6.84
N VAL A 143 -3.85 4.75 7.67
CA VAL A 143 -5.26 4.75 7.27
C VAL A 143 -6.07 5.72 8.11
N GLY A 144 -7.14 6.25 7.52
CA GLY A 144 -8.16 7.05 8.19
C GLY A 144 -8.90 6.26 9.29
N VAL A 145 -9.22 6.93 10.38
CA VAL A 145 -9.68 6.35 11.65
C VAL A 145 -11.16 5.92 11.62
N GLU A 146 -12.00 6.57 10.81
CA GLU A 146 -13.39 6.19 10.57
C GLU A 146 -13.56 5.37 9.29
N THR A 147 -13.02 5.81 8.14
CA THR A 147 -13.30 5.15 6.85
C THR A 147 -12.34 4.02 6.49
N GLY A 148 -11.16 3.96 7.13
CA GLY A 148 -10.10 3.00 6.81
C GLY A 148 -9.40 3.27 5.46
N ARG A 149 -9.71 4.36 4.76
CA ARG A 149 -9.04 4.75 3.50
C ARG A 149 -7.65 5.30 3.77
N PRO A 150 -6.64 5.04 2.92
CA PRO A 150 -5.34 5.70 3.06
C PRO A 150 -5.48 7.20 2.73
N PRO A 151 -4.92 8.11 3.54
CA PRO A 151 -4.74 9.50 3.15
C PRO A 151 -3.69 9.62 2.02
N ILE A 152 -3.80 10.66 1.21
CA ILE A 152 -2.88 10.95 0.11
C ILE A 152 -1.53 11.37 0.70
N ARG A 153 -0.44 10.72 0.28
CA ARG A 153 0.93 11.09 0.66
C ARG A 153 1.46 12.18 -0.27
N LEU A 154 2.18 13.15 0.29
CA LEU A 154 2.70 14.30 -0.46
C LEU A 154 3.69 13.89 -1.56
N ASP A 155 4.63 13.00 -1.25
CA ASP A 155 5.61 12.49 -2.22
C ASP A 155 4.95 11.64 -3.31
N ASP A 156 3.92 10.85 -2.97
CA ASP A 156 3.11 10.15 -3.96
C ASP A 156 2.36 11.12 -4.90
N LEU A 157 1.80 12.22 -4.37
CA LEU A 157 1.16 13.26 -5.19
C LEU A 157 2.17 13.96 -6.10
N VAL A 158 3.35 14.31 -5.60
CA VAL A 158 4.44 14.91 -6.39
C VAL A 158 4.91 13.96 -7.49
N VAL A 159 5.11 12.68 -7.19
CA VAL A 159 5.47 11.65 -8.18
C VAL A 159 4.37 11.49 -9.24
N ALA A 160 3.10 11.48 -8.85
CA ALA A 160 1.98 11.41 -9.81
C ALA A 160 1.97 12.62 -10.77
N LEU A 161 2.09 13.84 -10.23
CA LEU A 161 2.13 15.06 -11.03
C LEU A 161 3.33 15.09 -11.98
N GLN A 162 4.53 14.74 -11.51
CA GLN A 162 5.74 14.64 -12.34
C GLN A 162 5.67 13.56 -13.41
N SER A 163 4.86 12.51 -13.19
CA SER A 163 4.62 11.46 -14.21
C SER A 163 3.72 11.98 -15.32
N GLN A 164 2.65 12.71 -14.97
CA GLN A 164 1.68 13.25 -15.93
C GLN A 164 2.24 14.45 -16.71
N ASP A 165 3.01 15.34 -16.07
CA ASP A 165 3.76 16.44 -16.71
C ASP A 165 4.69 15.95 -17.85
N ARG A 166 5.15 14.71 -17.75
CA ARG A 166 6.04 14.04 -18.73
C ARG A 166 5.31 13.04 -19.64
N GLU A 167 3.97 13.05 -19.64
CA GLU A 167 3.10 12.13 -20.39
C GLU A 167 3.42 10.64 -20.17
N LEU A 168 3.96 10.28 -19.00
CA LEU A 168 4.43 8.93 -18.72
C LEU A 168 3.27 7.97 -18.38
N ILE A 169 3.33 6.77 -18.96
CA ILE A 169 2.46 5.65 -18.60
C ILE A 169 2.96 5.06 -17.28
N THR A 170 2.25 5.38 -16.20
CA THR A 170 2.50 4.84 -14.85
C THR A 170 1.89 3.46 -14.68
N GLY A 171 2.68 2.47 -14.23
CA GLY A 171 2.18 1.12 -13.98
C GLY A 171 3.27 0.15 -13.50
N CYS A 172 2.91 -1.12 -13.32
CA CYS A 172 3.85 -2.21 -13.04
C CYS A 172 3.45 -3.47 -13.81
N SER A 173 4.40 -4.41 -13.97
CA SER A 173 4.13 -5.76 -14.47
C SER A 173 4.84 -6.80 -13.60
N PHE A 174 4.31 -8.03 -13.65
CA PHE A 174 4.86 -9.23 -13.03
C PHE A 174 4.88 -10.29 -14.12
N ASP A 175 6.05 -10.49 -14.72
CA ASP A 175 6.22 -11.24 -15.96
C ASP A 175 6.83 -12.61 -15.66
N ALA A 176 6.12 -13.67 -16.05
CA ALA A 176 6.65 -15.04 -15.94
C ALA A 176 7.70 -15.27 -17.02
N LYS A 177 8.84 -15.86 -16.65
CA LYS A 177 9.97 -16.05 -17.57
C LYS A 177 9.56 -16.90 -18.78
N PRO A 178 9.96 -16.56 -20.03
CA PRO A 178 9.49 -17.27 -21.23
C PRO A 178 9.74 -18.78 -21.21
N GLU A 179 10.88 -19.22 -20.67
CA GLU A 179 11.25 -20.63 -20.50
C GLU A 179 10.42 -21.34 -19.40
N ASN A 180 9.81 -20.60 -18.49
CA ASN A 180 8.88 -21.12 -17.49
C ASN A 180 7.47 -21.24 -18.08
N LEU A 181 7.03 -20.25 -18.86
CA LEU A 181 5.77 -20.30 -19.63
C LEU A 181 5.77 -21.46 -20.63
N ALA A 182 6.86 -21.64 -21.39
CA ALA A 182 7.00 -22.75 -22.33
C ALA A 182 6.88 -24.12 -21.65
N ARG A 183 7.52 -24.30 -20.48
CA ARG A 183 7.41 -25.52 -19.66
C ARG A 183 6.01 -25.71 -19.07
N MET A 184 5.34 -24.63 -18.66
CA MET A 184 3.95 -24.71 -18.16
C MET A 184 3.00 -25.16 -19.28
N ASN A 185 3.12 -24.58 -20.47
CA ASN A 185 2.30 -24.94 -21.63
C ASN A 185 2.46 -26.41 -22.03
N GLU A 186 3.69 -26.95 -21.97
CA GLU A 186 3.93 -28.37 -22.21
C GLU A 186 3.32 -29.26 -21.11
N TYR A 187 3.46 -28.89 -19.83
CA TYR A 187 2.80 -29.60 -18.73
C TYR A 187 1.26 -29.61 -18.87
N ILE A 188 0.66 -28.49 -19.28
CA ILE A 188 -0.79 -28.38 -19.54
C ILE A 188 -1.17 -29.32 -20.70
N ARG A 189 -0.42 -29.32 -21.81
CA ARG A 189 -0.66 -30.24 -22.95
C ARG A 189 -0.66 -31.71 -22.50
N GLN A 190 0.30 -32.10 -21.66
CA GLN A 190 0.44 -33.48 -21.18
C GLN A 190 -0.60 -33.88 -20.12
N THR A 191 -1.15 -32.91 -19.35
CA THR A 191 -2.04 -33.20 -18.20
C THR A 191 -3.50 -32.80 -18.40
N ASN A 192 -3.92 -32.39 -19.61
CA ASN A 192 -5.26 -31.86 -19.91
C ASN A 192 -6.44 -32.87 -19.84
N SER A 193 -6.28 -33.99 -19.13
CA SER A 193 -7.35 -34.98 -18.88
C SER A 193 -8.29 -34.57 -17.75
N ALA A 194 -9.55 -35.03 -17.78
CA ALA A 194 -10.54 -34.73 -16.75
C ALA A 194 -10.08 -35.17 -15.35
N SER A 195 -10.14 -34.25 -14.38
CA SER A 195 -9.54 -34.40 -13.04
C SER A 195 -10.54 -34.29 -11.90
N THR A 196 -10.32 -35.06 -10.85
CA THR A 196 -10.94 -34.85 -9.53
C THR A 196 -10.42 -33.56 -8.88
N ALA A 197 -11.16 -32.99 -7.91
CA ALA A 197 -10.73 -31.78 -7.20
C ALA A 197 -9.34 -31.91 -6.55
N ALA A 198 -9.01 -33.08 -6.01
CA ALA A 198 -7.69 -33.35 -5.44
C ALA A 198 -6.57 -33.34 -6.50
N THR A 199 -6.79 -33.95 -7.66
CA THR A 199 -5.79 -33.94 -8.75
C THR A 199 -5.68 -32.57 -9.42
N ALA A 200 -6.75 -31.77 -9.46
CA ALA A 200 -6.68 -30.37 -9.86
C ALA A 200 -5.81 -29.53 -8.90
N ALA A 201 -5.95 -29.71 -7.59
CA ALA A 201 -5.13 -28.99 -6.60
C ALA A 201 -3.63 -29.30 -6.76
N THR A 202 -3.25 -30.56 -6.97
CA THR A 202 -1.86 -30.95 -7.25
C THR A 202 -1.34 -30.35 -8.56
N ARG A 203 -2.16 -30.34 -9.62
CA ARG A 203 -1.78 -29.70 -10.90
C ARG A 203 -1.48 -28.21 -10.74
N PHE A 204 -2.31 -27.45 -10.02
CA PHE A 204 -2.04 -26.03 -9.75
C PHE A 204 -0.75 -25.82 -8.94
N GLN A 205 -0.44 -26.69 -7.98
CA GLN A 205 0.84 -26.65 -7.25
C GLN A 205 2.03 -26.90 -8.18
N THR A 206 1.95 -27.89 -9.07
CA THR A 206 3.01 -28.15 -10.07
C THR A 206 3.14 -27.00 -11.07
N MET A 207 2.03 -26.40 -11.53
CA MET A 207 2.08 -25.22 -12.40
C MET A 207 2.77 -24.04 -11.74
N ALA A 208 2.49 -23.76 -10.46
CA ALA A 208 3.17 -22.72 -9.69
C ALA A 208 4.68 -23.00 -9.53
N GLN A 209 5.07 -24.26 -9.30
CA GLN A 209 6.48 -24.67 -9.25
C GLN A 209 7.19 -24.54 -10.60
N ILE A 210 6.51 -24.76 -11.72
CA ILE A 210 7.06 -24.59 -13.07
C ILE A 210 7.23 -23.10 -13.42
N LEU A 211 6.22 -22.28 -13.11
CA LEU A 211 6.24 -20.82 -13.30
C LEU A 211 7.33 -20.14 -12.46
N GLY A 212 7.52 -20.58 -11.23
CA GLY A 212 8.58 -20.10 -10.34
C GLY A 212 8.48 -18.61 -10.02
N MET A 213 9.63 -17.96 -9.84
CA MET A 213 9.72 -16.51 -9.65
C MET A 213 9.43 -15.76 -10.95
N GLN A 214 8.59 -14.73 -10.84
CA GLN A 214 8.28 -13.77 -11.90
C GLN A 214 9.16 -12.53 -11.73
N ASP A 215 9.59 -11.94 -12.83
CA ASP A 215 10.36 -10.69 -12.81
C ASP A 215 9.37 -9.51 -12.69
N VAL A 216 9.68 -8.52 -11.86
CA VAL A 216 8.76 -7.41 -11.55
C VAL A 216 9.34 -6.09 -12.04
N SER A 217 8.55 -5.37 -12.82
CA SER A 217 8.94 -4.10 -13.44
C SER A 217 7.98 -2.98 -13.03
N VAL A 218 8.50 -1.74 -12.99
CA VAL A 218 7.71 -0.53 -12.72
C VAL A 218 8.02 0.50 -13.80
N THR A 219 6.98 1.19 -14.27
CA THR A 219 7.00 2.14 -15.39
C THR A 219 6.39 3.48 -14.97
N GLY A 220 6.86 4.55 -15.61
CA GLY A 220 6.39 5.93 -15.40
C GLY A 220 6.80 6.61 -14.09
N VAL A 221 7.16 5.87 -13.04
CA VAL A 221 7.56 6.41 -11.73
C VAL A 221 8.96 5.95 -11.30
N PRO A 222 9.67 6.69 -10.41
CA PRO A 222 10.97 6.27 -9.91
C PRO A 222 10.85 4.97 -9.09
N ALA A 223 11.63 3.94 -9.43
CA ALA A 223 11.52 2.61 -8.81
C ALA A 223 11.73 2.60 -7.27
N GLY A 224 12.53 3.52 -6.74
CA GLY A 224 12.73 3.69 -5.30
C GLY A 224 11.67 4.56 -4.58
N SER A 225 10.62 4.99 -5.26
CA SER A 225 9.55 5.80 -4.66
C SER A 225 8.54 4.95 -3.88
N HIS A 226 7.85 5.58 -2.92
CA HIS A 226 6.70 4.96 -2.25
C HIS A 226 5.60 4.59 -3.26
N TYR A 227 5.33 5.47 -4.25
CA TYR A 227 4.40 5.22 -5.35
C TYR A 227 4.70 3.92 -6.11
N ALA A 228 5.96 3.67 -6.49
CA ALA A 228 6.37 2.44 -7.18
C ALA A 228 6.04 1.18 -6.35
N ARG A 229 6.34 1.22 -5.05
CA ARG A 229 5.97 0.17 -4.09
C ARG A 229 4.46 -0.03 -4.00
N ILE A 230 3.66 1.03 -3.99
CA ILE A 230 2.19 0.95 -3.94
C ILE A 230 1.60 0.34 -5.22
N LEU A 231 2.15 0.63 -6.40
CA LEU A 231 1.75 -0.03 -7.66
C LEU A 231 1.99 -1.55 -7.59
N VAL A 232 3.21 -1.95 -7.22
CA VAL A 232 3.62 -3.36 -7.06
C VAL A 232 2.76 -4.07 -6.02
N GLU A 233 2.44 -3.41 -4.92
CA GLU A 233 1.56 -3.93 -3.87
C GLU A 233 0.11 -4.13 -4.34
N ALA A 234 -0.44 -3.17 -5.09
CA ALA A 234 -1.81 -3.23 -5.60
C ALA A 234 -1.98 -4.39 -6.61
N ASP A 235 -1.05 -4.56 -7.55
CA ASP A 235 -1.07 -5.68 -8.49
C ASP A 235 -0.81 -7.03 -7.79
N TYR A 236 0.15 -7.11 -6.86
CA TYR A 236 0.41 -8.34 -6.10
C TYR A 236 -0.82 -8.78 -5.28
N MET A 237 -1.53 -7.84 -4.66
CA MET A 237 -2.81 -8.11 -4.02
C MET A 237 -3.89 -8.55 -5.02
N LEU A 238 -4.02 -7.88 -6.16
CA LEU A 238 -4.96 -8.22 -7.23
C LEU A 238 -4.72 -9.64 -7.76
N LYS A 239 -3.47 -10.00 -8.07
CA LYS A 239 -3.08 -11.35 -8.47
C LYS A 239 -3.48 -12.37 -7.41
N ARG A 240 -3.15 -12.14 -6.12
CA ARG A 240 -3.55 -13.05 -5.02
C ARG A 240 -5.07 -13.18 -4.83
N ILE A 241 -5.84 -12.13 -5.05
CA ILE A 241 -7.32 -12.17 -5.04
C ILE A 241 -7.85 -12.96 -6.23
N SER A 242 -7.29 -12.77 -7.44
CA SER A 242 -7.73 -13.44 -8.66
C SER A 242 -7.62 -14.98 -8.56
N ILE A 243 -6.57 -15.50 -7.91
CA ILE A 243 -6.38 -16.94 -7.68
C ILE A 243 -7.00 -17.45 -6.36
N GLY A 244 -7.57 -16.55 -5.54
CA GLY A 244 -8.25 -16.91 -4.28
C GLY A 244 -7.34 -17.16 -3.07
N LEU A 245 -6.08 -16.70 -3.10
CA LEU A 245 -5.16 -16.73 -1.95
C LEU A 245 -5.38 -15.58 -0.95
N GLU A 246 -6.23 -14.61 -1.27
CA GLU A 246 -6.71 -13.55 -0.38
C GLU A 246 -8.18 -13.26 -0.74
N PRO A 247 -9.10 -13.08 0.23
CA PRO A 247 -10.45 -12.63 -0.07
C PRO A 247 -10.45 -11.17 -0.55
N SER A 248 -11.32 -10.85 -1.52
CA SER A 248 -11.58 -9.51 -2.03
C SER A 248 -12.17 -8.54 -0.99
N GLY A 249 -12.71 -9.06 0.12
CA GLY A 249 -13.52 -8.31 1.09
C GLY A 249 -14.93 -7.96 0.60
N ILE A 250 -15.25 -8.22 -0.67
CA ILE A 250 -16.52 -7.88 -1.32
C ILE A 250 -17.20 -9.17 -1.77
N LYS A 251 -18.40 -9.45 -1.24
CA LYS A 251 -19.13 -10.71 -1.40
C LYS A 251 -19.43 -11.07 -2.87
N GLU A 252 -19.57 -10.03 -3.70
CA GLU A 252 -19.88 -10.09 -5.11
C GLU A 252 -18.64 -10.43 -5.95
N ILE A 253 -17.44 -10.07 -5.48
CA ILE A 253 -16.16 -10.33 -6.17
C ILE A 253 -15.61 -11.68 -5.73
N LYS A 254 -15.89 -12.71 -6.54
CA LYS A 254 -15.27 -14.04 -6.44
C LYS A 254 -13.89 -14.03 -7.11
N SER A 255 -13.01 -14.95 -6.70
CA SER A 255 -11.77 -15.21 -7.42
C SER A 255 -12.06 -15.78 -8.82
N HIS A 256 -11.19 -15.48 -9.79
CA HIS A 256 -11.27 -16.03 -11.15
C HIS A 256 -11.31 -17.57 -11.12
N LEU A 257 -10.46 -18.19 -10.28
CA LEU A 257 -10.41 -19.64 -10.08
C LEU A 257 -11.76 -20.23 -9.62
N ALA A 258 -12.58 -19.46 -8.89
CA ALA A 258 -13.93 -19.87 -8.48
C ALA A 258 -15.03 -19.57 -9.52
N THR A 259 -14.68 -18.94 -10.65
CA THR A 259 -15.57 -18.70 -11.81
C THR A 259 -15.26 -19.59 -13.02
N LEU A 260 -14.07 -20.20 -13.06
CA LEU A 260 -13.65 -21.12 -14.12
C LEU A 260 -14.61 -22.32 -14.24
N ARG A 261 -14.95 -22.66 -15.49
CA ARG A 261 -15.63 -23.91 -15.86
C ARG A 261 -14.60 -24.91 -16.37
N GLY A 262 -14.93 -26.20 -16.36
CA GLY A 262 -14.05 -27.23 -16.90
C GLY A 262 -13.68 -26.97 -18.36
N GLY A 263 -12.39 -26.90 -18.67
CA GLY A 263 -11.86 -26.53 -19.99
C GLY A 263 -11.81 -25.03 -20.30
N GLY A 264 -12.16 -24.15 -19.35
CA GLY A 264 -12.02 -22.69 -19.50
C GLY A 264 -10.56 -22.23 -19.41
N ASN A 265 -10.25 -21.11 -20.08
CA ASN A 265 -8.92 -20.52 -20.06
C ASN A 265 -8.57 -19.97 -18.66
N SER A 266 -7.52 -20.50 -18.03
CA SER A 266 -7.08 -20.11 -16.69
C SER A 266 -6.12 -18.91 -16.65
N THR A 267 -5.66 -18.41 -17.81
CA THR A 267 -4.87 -17.17 -17.89
C THR A 267 -5.76 -16.00 -18.25
N GLN A 268 -5.92 -15.06 -17.31
CA GLN A 268 -6.55 -13.76 -17.53
C GLN A 268 -5.59 -12.66 -17.09
N ARG A 269 -5.44 -11.64 -17.95
CA ARG A 269 -4.81 -10.37 -17.57
C ARG A 269 -5.80 -9.55 -16.75
N TRP A 270 -5.28 -8.88 -15.73
CA TRP A 270 -6.00 -7.93 -14.90
C TRP A 270 -5.17 -6.65 -14.83
N TRP A 271 -5.80 -5.49 -14.95
CA TRP A 271 -5.11 -4.20 -14.81
C TRP A 271 -6.05 -3.14 -14.25
N PHE A 272 -5.47 -2.14 -13.58
CA PHE A 272 -6.20 -0.93 -13.24
C PHE A 272 -6.13 0.05 -14.41
N THR A 273 -7.21 0.79 -14.64
CA THR A 273 -7.26 1.88 -15.61
C THR A 273 -8.07 3.05 -15.05
N PRO A 274 -7.74 4.29 -15.46
CA PRO A 274 -8.62 5.44 -15.30
C PRO A 274 -10.12 5.14 -15.45
N LEU A 275 -10.91 5.62 -14.49
CA LEU A 275 -12.35 5.77 -14.64
C LEU A 275 -12.72 7.13 -14.04
N TYR A 276 -13.04 8.09 -14.89
CA TYR A 276 -13.44 9.44 -14.51
C TYR A 276 -14.73 9.80 -15.24
N ASP A 277 -15.64 10.50 -14.56
CA ASP A 277 -16.65 11.29 -15.25
C ASP A 277 -15.99 12.56 -15.82
N ALA A 278 -16.68 13.25 -16.74
CA ALA A 278 -16.25 14.59 -17.17
C ALA A 278 -16.25 15.54 -15.95
N PHE A 279 -15.17 16.32 -15.79
CA PHE A 279 -15.09 17.33 -14.74
C PHE A 279 -16.07 18.46 -15.00
N THR A 280 -16.76 18.90 -13.94
CA THR A 280 -17.61 20.10 -13.97
C THR A 280 -16.79 21.33 -13.57
N THR A 281 -17.10 22.51 -14.11
CA THR A 281 -16.36 23.75 -13.85
C THR A 281 -17.24 24.99 -13.96
N THR A 282 -16.84 26.08 -13.31
CA THR A 282 -17.46 27.41 -13.46
C THR A 282 -17.23 27.98 -14.86
N ALA A 283 -18.05 28.96 -15.27
CA ALA A 283 -17.87 29.64 -16.56
C ALA A 283 -16.51 30.37 -16.63
N GLU A 284 -16.07 30.86 -15.48
CA GLU A 284 -14.83 31.57 -15.21
C GLU A 284 -13.62 30.63 -15.11
N ARG A 285 -13.82 29.30 -15.08
CA ARG A 285 -12.78 28.26 -14.92
C ARG A 285 -11.85 28.50 -13.72
N ASP A 286 -12.44 28.86 -12.59
CA ASP A 286 -11.77 29.08 -11.29
C ASP A 286 -12.15 28.03 -10.23
N ALA A 287 -13.20 27.23 -10.47
CA ALA A 287 -13.51 26.04 -9.71
C ALA A 287 -13.71 24.85 -10.65
N PHE A 288 -13.18 23.69 -10.23
CA PHE A 288 -13.33 22.41 -10.90
C PHE A 288 -13.80 21.37 -9.87
N GLN A 289 -14.73 20.51 -10.26
CA GLN A 289 -15.18 19.37 -9.47
C GLN A 289 -14.95 18.08 -10.27
N PHE A 290 -14.38 17.08 -9.60
CA PHE A 290 -14.18 15.75 -10.12
C PHE A 290 -15.32 14.85 -9.63
N SER A 291 -16.09 14.25 -10.55
CA SER A 291 -17.27 13.43 -10.21
C SER A 291 -17.02 11.93 -10.41
N GLY A 292 -17.83 11.09 -9.75
CA GLY A 292 -17.77 9.63 -9.91
C GLY A 292 -16.60 8.95 -9.20
N GLN A 293 -16.16 7.82 -9.76
CA GLN A 293 -14.99 7.08 -9.30
C GLN A 293 -13.68 7.73 -9.83
N ARG A 294 -12.54 7.09 -9.56
CA ARG A 294 -11.21 7.50 -10.08
C ARG A 294 -10.47 6.38 -10.82
N LEU A 295 -10.88 5.12 -10.61
CA LEU A 295 -10.16 3.94 -11.05
C LEU A 295 -11.16 2.80 -11.24
N GLN A 296 -10.95 1.97 -12.25
CA GLN A 296 -11.63 0.69 -12.43
C GLN A 296 -10.62 -0.43 -12.67
N MET A 297 -11.04 -1.65 -12.37
CA MET A 297 -10.28 -2.87 -12.63
C MET A 297 -10.86 -3.54 -13.88
N MET A 298 -10.02 -3.73 -14.88
CA MET A 298 -10.33 -4.43 -16.13
C MET A 298 -9.77 -5.86 -16.10
N SER A 299 -10.34 -6.74 -16.90
CA SER A 299 -9.73 -8.04 -17.21
C SER A 299 -10.00 -8.51 -18.64
N GLN A 300 -9.15 -9.42 -19.12
CA GLN A 300 -9.21 -9.99 -20.45
C GLN A 300 -8.68 -11.43 -20.44
N GLU A 301 -9.27 -12.31 -21.25
CA GLU A 301 -8.71 -13.66 -21.49
C GLU A 301 -7.40 -13.57 -22.28
N GLU A 302 -6.37 -14.25 -21.79
CA GLU A 302 -5.03 -14.21 -22.37
C GLU A 302 -4.80 -15.45 -23.23
N PHE A 303 -4.56 -15.23 -24.53
CA PHE A 303 -4.27 -16.29 -25.51
C PHE A 303 -2.76 -16.36 -25.76
N VAL A 304 -2.06 -17.09 -24.88
CA VAL A 304 -0.66 -17.47 -25.07
C VAL A 304 -0.53 -18.27 -26.37
N ASN A 305 0.27 -17.78 -27.31
CA ASN A 305 0.48 -18.44 -28.61
C ASN A 305 1.84 -19.17 -28.64
N GLN A 306 2.28 -19.65 -29.81
CA GLN A 306 3.54 -20.41 -29.91
C GLN A 306 4.81 -19.57 -29.64
N ALA A 307 4.73 -18.24 -29.64
CA ALA A 307 5.84 -17.34 -29.30
C ALA A 307 5.93 -16.98 -27.80
N GLY A 308 4.89 -17.28 -27.01
CA GLY A 308 4.62 -16.67 -25.70
C GLY A 308 3.29 -15.92 -25.69
#